data_AF-A0A3B9AF46-F1
#
_entry.id   AF-A0A3B9AF46-F1
#
_cell.length_a   1.000
_cell.length_b   1.000
_cell.length_c   1.000
_cell.angle_alpha   90.00
_cell.angle_beta   90.00
_cell.angle_gamma   90.00
#
_symmetry.space_group_name_H-M   'P 1'
#
loop_
_entity.id
_entity.type
_entity.pdbx_description
1 polymer ?
#
loop_
_entity_poly.entity_id
_entity_poly.type
_entity_poly.pdbx_seq_one_letter_code
_entity_poly.pdbx_strand_id
1 'polypeptide(L)'
;LFASTDLERSARVNLNIIGMDGRPGVKALNRILSEWLEFRKATVRRRLEYRLEQVQARLHILDGLLIAFLNIDEVIAIIRHEDEPKAELIKRFGLTDIQAEAILNLRLRQLAKLEEMKIRG
;
A
#
# COMPACT_ATOMS: atom_id res chain seq x y z
N LEU A 1 53.99 11.63 -29.18
CA LEU A 1 53.17 12.20 -28.09
C LEU A 1 51.98 11.30 -27.82
N PHE A 2 50.88 11.30 -28.57
CA PHE A 2 49.73 10.40 -28.31
C PHE A 2 50.05 8.90 -28.29
N ALA A 3 50.92 8.41 -29.18
CA ALA A 3 51.34 7.00 -29.18
C ALA A 3 52.39 6.63 -28.12
N SER A 4 53.00 7.63 -27.47
CA SER A 4 54.17 7.46 -26.59
C SER A 4 53.93 7.96 -25.17
N THR A 5 52.76 8.52 -24.89
CA THR A 5 52.33 9.03 -23.58
C THR A 5 50.88 8.64 -23.34
N ASP A 6 50.42 8.74 -22.10
CA ASP A 6 49.05 8.41 -21.70
C ASP A 6 47.97 9.42 -22.13
N LEU A 7 48.29 10.30 -23.09
CA LEU A 7 47.32 11.24 -23.63
C LEU A 7 46.22 10.54 -24.45
N GLU A 8 46.45 9.30 -24.90
CA GLU A 8 45.45 8.43 -25.51
C GLU A 8 45.42 7.09 -24.77
N ARG A 9 44.22 6.65 -24.33
CA ARG A 9 44.03 5.37 -23.64
C ARG A 9 42.80 4.65 -24.18
N SER A 10 42.97 3.36 -24.45
CA SER A 10 41.88 2.46 -24.83
C SER A 10 41.32 1.74 -23.61
N ALA A 11 40.00 1.71 -23.48
CA ALA A 11 39.30 0.92 -22.47
C ALA A 11 38.52 -0.22 -23.16
N ARG A 12 38.70 -1.44 -22.66
CA ARG A 12 37.92 -2.60 -23.12
C ARG A 12 36.52 -2.57 -22.48
N VAL A 13 35.50 -2.65 -23.31
CA VAL A 13 34.10 -2.71 -22.87
C VAL A 13 33.51 -4.08 -23.19
N ASN A 14 33.00 -4.77 -22.18
CA ASN A 14 32.23 -6.00 -22.34
C ASN A 14 30.96 -5.90 -21.49
N LEU A 15 29.81 -5.76 -22.14
CA LEU A 15 28.51 -5.61 -21.48
C LEU A 15 27.88 -6.97 -21.16
N ASN A 16 28.57 -7.76 -20.34
CA ASN A 16 28.07 -9.03 -19.82
C ASN A 16 27.24 -8.80 -18.55
N ILE A 17 25.94 -9.05 -18.61
CA ILE A 17 24.98 -8.72 -17.55
C ILE A 17 24.01 -9.90 -17.35
N ILE A 18 23.54 -10.11 -16.12
CA ILE A 18 22.46 -11.07 -15.84
C ILE A 18 21.13 -10.44 -16.26
N GLY A 19 20.43 -11.10 -17.18
CA GLY A 19 19.14 -10.64 -17.68
C GLY A 19 17.99 -10.87 -16.70
N MET A 20 16.81 -10.39 -17.08
CA MET A 20 15.55 -10.65 -16.38
C MET A 20 15.19 -12.15 -16.30
N ASP A 21 15.78 -12.97 -17.17
CA ASP A 21 15.67 -14.43 -17.19
C ASP A 21 16.62 -15.14 -16.20
N GLY A 22 17.40 -14.37 -15.44
CA GLY A 22 18.37 -14.90 -14.46
C GLY A 22 19.63 -15.47 -15.10
N ARG A 23 19.84 -15.31 -16.41
CA ARG A 23 21.01 -15.86 -17.11
C ARG A 23 22.02 -14.77 -17.46
N PRO A 24 23.33 -15.01 -17.30
CA PRO A 24 24.35 -14.08 -17.76
C PRO A 24 24.45 -14.09 -19.29
N GLY A 25 24.68 -12.92 -19.88
CA GLY A 25 24.97 -12.82 -21.31
C GLY A 25 25.45 -11.44 -21.72
N VAL A 26 26.21 -11.39 -22.83
CA VAL A 26 26.61 -10.12 -23.46
C VAL A 26 25.42 -9.52 -24.19
N LYS A 27 25.05 -8.29 -23.86
CA LYS A 27 23.87 -7.62 -24.40
C LYS A 27 24.24 -6.30 -25.08
N ALA A 28 23.59 -6.03 -26.22
CA ALA A 28 23.67 -4.74 -26.87
C ALA A 28 22.93 -3.66 -26.06
N LEU A 29 23.33 -2.39 -26.21
CA LEU A 29 22.77 -1.28 -25.45
C LEU A 29 21.24 -1.16 -25.58
N ASN A 30 20.70 -1.33 -26.79
CA ASN A 30 19.25 -1.31 -27.02
C ASN A 30 18.52 -2.39 -26.19
N ARG A 31 19.07 -3.61 -26.14
CA ARG A 31 18.49 -4.71 -25.37
C ARG A 31 18.56 -4.44 -23.87
N ILE A 32 19.66 -3.88 -23.38
CA ILE A 32 19.80 -3.47 -21.97
C ILE A 32 18.72 -2.44 -21.60
N LEU A 33 18.53 -1.42 -22.43
CA LEU A 33 17.53 -0.38 -22.19
C LEU A 33 16.11 -0.95 -22.22
N SER A 34 15.79 -1.83 -23.18
CA SER A 34 14.48 -2.48 -23.26
C SER A 34 14.19 -3.35 -22.03
N GLU A 35 15.13 -4.21 -21.63
CA GLU A 35 14.98 -5.07 -20.44
C GLU A 35 14.87 -4.23 -19.16
N TRP A 36 15.64 -3.14 -19.05
CA TRP A 36 15.55 -2.23 -17.91
C TRP A 36 14.21 -1.49 -17.85
N LEU A 37 13.66 -1.05 -18.98
CA LEU A 37 12.35 -0.40 -19.03
C LEU A 37 11.23 -1.37 -18.62
N GLU A 38 11.31 -2.63 -19.04
CA GLU A 38 10.37 -3.68 -18.64
C GLU A 38 10.42 -3.93 -17.12
N PHE A 39 11.64 -4.12 -16.59
CA PHE A 39 11.88 -4.22 -15.15
C PHE A 39 11.28 -3.01 -14.42
N ARG A 40 11.58 -1.79 -14.90
CA ARG A 40 11.17 -0.56 -14.23
C ARG A 40 9.65 -0.41 -14.23
N LYS A 41 8.97 -0.73 -15.33
CA LYS A 41 7.50 -0.76 -15.40
C LYS A 41 6.91 -1.72 -14.39
N ALA A 42 7.46 -2.93 -14.27
CA ALA A 42 7.01 -3.92 -13.30
C ALA A 42 7.23 -3.45 -11.84
N THR A 43 8.39 -2.85 -11.54
CA THR A 43 8.66 -2.28 -10.21
C THR A 43 7.68 -1.17 -9.86
N VAL A 44 7.43 -0.23 -10.79
CA VAL A 44 6.52 0.88 -10.54
C VAL A 44 5.09 0.38 -10.35
N ARG A 45 4.65 -0.60 -11.14
CA ARG A 45 3.34 -1.25 -10.96
C ARG A 45 3.19 -1.83 -9.56
N ARG A 46 4.13 -2.67 -9.11
CA ARG A 46 4.10 -3.27 -7.77
C ARG A 46 4.07 -2.22 -6.65
N ARG A 47 4.82 -1.12 -6.81
CA ARG A 47 4.81 -0.01 -5.86
C ARG A 47 3.44 0.68 -5.78
N LEU A 48 2.77 0.86 -6.92
CA LEU A 48 1.45 1.47 -6.97
C LEU A 48 0.38 0.53 -6.40
N GLU A 49 0.43 -0.75 -6.75
CA GLU A 49 -0.46 -1.79 -6.21
C GLU A 49 -0.36 -1.87 -4.69
N TYR A 50 0.86 -1.90 -4.15
CA TYR A 50 1.09 -1.87 -2.70
C TYR A 50 0.45 -0.64 -2.03
N ARG A 51 0.65 0.55 -2.61
CA ARG A 51 0.06 1.77 -2.06
C ARG A 51 -1.47 1.78 -2.19
N LEU A 52 -2.01 1.26 -3.29
CA LEU A 52 -3.44 1.15 -3.51
C LEU A 52 -4.09 0.24 -2.47
N GLU A 53 -3.51 -0.92 -2.19
CA GLU A 53 -3.97 -1.86 -1.17
C GLU A 53 -4.02 -1.19 0.22
N GLN A 54 -2.96 -0.47 0.59
CA GLN A 54 -2.93 0.29 1.85
C GLN A 54 -4.04 1.35 1.92
N VAL A 55 -4.30 2.05 0.82
CA VAL A 55 -5.36 3.07 0.76
C VAL A 55 -6.74 2.43 0.84
N GLN A 56 -6.97 1.32 0.13
CA GLN A 56 -8.24 0.59 0.16
C GLN A 56 -8.51 0.01 1.55
N ALA A 57 -7.50 -0.59 2.20
CA ALA A 57 -7.62 -1.07 3.57
C ALA A 57 -7.98 0.08 4.53
N ARG A 58 -7.37 1.26 4.36
CA ARG A 58 -7.70 2.43 5.18
C ARG A 58 -9.12 2.95 4.92
N LEU A 59 -9.54 3.05 3.65
CA LEU A 59 -10.89 3.47 3.28
C LEU A 59 -11.93 2.52 3.88
N HIS A 60 -11.68 1.20 3.79
CA HIS A 60 -12.54 0.18 4.37
C HIS A 60 -12.78 0.39 5.87
N ILE A 61 -11.74 0.71 6.64
CA ILE A 61 -11.89 1.04 8.06
C ILE A 61 -12.67 2.35 8.25
N LEU A 62 -12.35 3.39 7.48
CA LEU A 62 -13.04 4.68 7.58
C LEU A 62 -14.54 4.56 7.31
N ASP A 63 -14.94 3.72 6.35
CA ASP A 63 -16.35 3.45 6.05
C ASP A 63 -17.08 2.84 7.25
N GLY A 64 -16.45 1.86 7.92
CA GLY A 64 -17.01 1.25 9.13
C GLY A 64 -17.10 2.25 10.28
N LEU A 65 -16.06 3.07 10.47
CA LEU A 65 -16.06 4.12 11.48
C LEU A 65 -17.19 5.14 11.23
N LEU A 66 -17.39 5.56 9.98
CA LEU A 66 -18.44 6.51 9.62
C LEU A 66 -19.84 5.97 9.97
N ILE A 67 -20.09 4.69 9.72
CA ILE A 67 -21.34 4.03 10.13
C ILE A 67 -21.50 4.08 11.65
N ALA A 68 -20.43 3.82 12.41
CA ALA A 68 -20.47 3.88 13.87
C ALA A 68 -20.72 5.30 14.40
N PHE A 69 -20.13 6.34 13.78
CA PHE A 69 -20.39 7.74 14.14
C PHE A 69 -21.85 8.14 13.92
N LEU A 70 -22.45 7.71 12.81
CA LEU A 70 -23.85 8.01 12.50
C LEU A 70 -24.84 7.32 13.47
N ASN A 71 -24.44 6.20 14.08
CA ASN A 71 -25.29 5.37 14.94
C ASN A 71 -24.69 5.17 16.35
N ILE A 72 -24.02 6.19 16.88
CA ILE A 72 -23.17 6.03 18.07
C ILE A 72 -23.92 5.55 19.31
N ASP A 73 -25.17 6.00 19.50
CA ASP A 73 -26.00 5.58 20.64
C ASP A 73 -26.33 4.09 20.58
N GLU A 74 -26.64 3.57 19.38
CA GLU A 74 -26.94 2.16 19.16
C GLU A 74 -25.68 1.30 19.29
N VAL A 75 -24.53 1.77 18.78
CA VAL A 75 -23.24 1.10 18.97
C VAL A 75 -22.88 1.00 20.45
N ILE A 76 -23.04 2.09 21.23
CA ILE A 76 -22.79 2.07 22.68
C ILE A 76 -23.77 1.13 23.39
N ALA A 77 -25.05 1.11 22.97
CA ALA A 77 -26.04 0.20 23.54
C ALA A 77 -25.64 -1.27 23.34
N ILE A 78 -25.25 -1.65 22.12
CA ILE A 78 -24.78 -3.01 21.79
C ILE A 78 -23.54 -3.37 22.63
N ILE A 79 -22.54 -2.48 22.69
CA ILE A 79 -21.31 -2.73 23.47
C ILE A 79 -21.59 -2.92 24.97
N ARG A 80 -22.64 -2.29 25.51
CA ARG A 80 -22.96 -2.34 26.95
C ARG A 80 -23.86 -3.50 27.36
N HIS A 81 -24.69 -4.01 26.46
CA HIS A 81 -25.76 -4.96 26.81
C HIS A 81 -25.60 -6.34 26.18
N GLU A 82 -24.83 -6.48 25.10
CA GLU A 82 -24.57 -7.77 24.46
C GLU A 82 -23.29 -8.41 25.02
N ASP A 83 -23.32 -9.73 25.22
CA ASP A 83 -22.16 -10.51 25.66
C ASP A 83 -21.09 -10.62 24.55
N GLU A 84 -21.54 -10.69 23.29
CA GLU A 84 -20.68 -10.77 22.10
C GLU A 84 -20.91 -9.57 21.15
N PRO A 85 -20.49 -8.36 21.55
CA PRO A 85 -20.82 -7.14 20.81
C PRO A 85 -20.26 -7.11 19.39
N LYS A 86 -19.11 -7.76 19.15
CA LYS A 86 -18.50 -7.83 17.81
C LYS A 86 -19.42 -8.52 16.80
N ALA A 87 -19.99 -9.66 17.17
CA ALA A 87 -20.86 -10.44 16.28
C ALA A 87 -22.17 -9.67 15.99
N GLU A 88 -22.74 -9.00 16.99
CA GLU A 88 -23.95 -8.22 16.81
C GLU A 88 -23.70 -6.96 15.96
N LEU A 89 -22.57 -6.25 16.15
CA LEU A 89 -22.19 -5.11 15.30
C LEU A 89 -22.05 -5.51 13.82
N ILE A 90 -21.42 -6.65 13.54
CA ILE A 90 -21.30 -7.23 12.18
C ILE A 90 -22.68 -7.48 11.59
N LYS A 91 -23.55 -8.18 12.33
CA LYS A 91 -24.87 -8.57 11.86
C LYS A 91 -25.80 -7.38 11.66
N ARG A 92 -25.79 -6.42 12.60
CA ARG A 92 -26.68 -5.26 12.62
C ARG A 92 -26.35 -4.24 11.53
N PHE A 93 -25.07 -3.94 11.37
CA PHE A 93 -24.59 -2.88 10.47
C PHE A 93 -23.94 -3.40 9.18
N GLY A 94 -23.91 -4.73 8.97
CA GLY A 94 -23.28 -5.34 7.80
C GLY A 94 -21.76 -5.12 7.74
N LEU A 95 -21.13 -4.93 8.91
CA LEU A 95 -19.71 -4.65 9.01
C LEU A 95 -18.87 -5.91 8.79
N THR A 96 -17.67 -5.74 8.29
CA THR A 96 -16.67 -6.82 8.31
C THR A 96 -16.05 -6.98 9.69
N ASP A 97 -15.41 -8.13 9.92
CA ASP A 97 -14.70 -8.42 11.18
C ASP A 97 -13.70 -7.31 11.56
N ILE A 98 -12.92 -6.85 10.59
CA ILE A 98 -11.89 -5.82 10.79
C ILE A 98 -12.52 -4.45 11.11
N GLN A 99 -13.65 -4.11 10.51
CA GLN A 99 -14.36 -2.87 10.80
C GLN A 99 -14.96 -2.90 12.21
N ALA A 100 -15.62 -4.00 12.59
CA ALA A 100 -16.17 -4.16 13.93
C ALA A 100 -15.08 -4.10 15.00
N GLU A 101 -13.93 -4.75 14.77
CA GLU A 101 -12.76 -4.65 15.62
C GLU A 101 -12.25 -3.20 15.73
N ALA A 102 -12.18 -2.46 14.63
CA ALA A 102 -11.76 -1.06 14.63
C ALA A 102 -12.71 -0.16 15.44
N ILE A 103 -14.01 -0.42 15.38
CA ILE A 103 -15.03 0.31 16.15
C ILE A 103 -14.90 0.03 17.65
N LEU A 104 -14.72 -1.24 18.03
CA LEU A 104 -14.52 -1.61 19.44
C LEU A 104 -13.23 -1.01 20.04
N ASN A 105 -12.22 -0.78 19.21
CA ASN A 105 -10.97 -0.14 19.59
C ASN A 105 -11.03 1.41 19.60
N LEU A 106 -12.18 2.01 19.31
CA LEU A 106 -12.36 3.46 19.39
C LEU A 106 -12.24 3.95 20.83
N ARG A 107 -11.50 5.05 21.01
CA ARG A 107 -11.45 5.77 22.28
C ARG A 107 -12.54 6.84 22.29
N LEU A 108 -13.19 7.05 23.44
CA LEU A 108 -14.24 8.06 23.62
C LEU A 108 -13.86 9.46 23.09
N ARG A 109 -12.60 9.88 23.24
CA ARG A 109 -12.10 11.16 22.71
C ARG A 109 -12.23 11.29 21.17
N GLN A 110 -12.23 10.17 20.46
CA GLN A 110 -12.36 10.13 19.00
C GLN A 110 -13.81 10.32 18.56
N LEU A 111 -14.79 10.22 19.48
CA LEU A 111 -16.21 10.45 19.19
C LEU A 111 -16.58 11.94 19.06
N ALA A 112 -15.62 12.86 19.24
CA ALA A 112 -15.85 14.29 19.10
C ALA A 112 -16.08 14.68 17.62
N LYS A 113 -16.98 15.63 17.38
CA LYS A 113 -17.36 16.13 16.03
C LYS A 113 -16.17 16.58 15.16
N LEU A 114 -15.09 17.08 15.79
CA LEU A 114 -13.84 17.44 15.10
C LEU A 114 -13.12 16.25 14.45
N GLU A 115 -13.23 15.06 15.03
CA GLU A 115 -12.63 13.84 14.47
C GLU A 115 -13.49 13.25 13.35
N GLU A 116 -14.82 13.39 13.41
CA GLU A 116 -15.71 13.05 12.28
C GLU A 116 -15.37 13.88 11.02
N MET A 117 -15.13 15.18 11.18
CA MET A 117 -14.74 16.05 10.06
C MET A 117 -13.40 15.60 9.43
N LYS A 118 -12.40 15.23 10.25
CA LYS A 118 -11.12 14.70 9.76
C LYS A 118 -11.24 13.36 9.03
N ILE A 119 -12.27 12.57 9.33
CA ILE A 119 -12.55 11.30 8.66
C ILE A 119 -13.17 11.53 7.29
N ARG A 120 -14.03 12.54 7.14
CA ARG A 120 -14.68 12.88 5.87
C ARG A 120 -13.78 13.68 4.91
N GLY A 121 -12.83 14.47 5.42
CA GLY A 121 -11.88 15.26 4.63
C GLY A 121 -11.40 16.52 5.34
#